data_AF-A0A2U9IUA9-F1
#
_entry.id   AF-A0A2U9IUA9-F1
#
_cell.length_a   1.000
_cell.length_b   1.000
_cell.length_c   1.000
_cell.angle_alpha   90.00
_cell.angle_beta   90.00
_cell.angle_gamma   90.00
#
_symmetry.space_group_name_H-M   'P 1'
#
loop_
_entity.id
_entity.type
_entity.pdbx_description
1 polymer ?
#
loop_
_entity_poly.entity_id
_entity_poly.type
_entity_poly.pdbx_seq_one_letter_code
_entity_poly.pdbx_strand_id
1 'polypeptide(L)'
;MTAADITLDYVDPRDLKPHEDILRNKINDTIISIRETKSVIPIIVDEDSYLVIDGHHRREAIIMLGYRKIPAYMIRYLSPRVNVEIWYRRFSLTKAVRAFLQSVESDGGVCATIEKIRICSNSVFETYWKLEWIEQMLRKLGISIDRNPAEGLRPPSLDKEIILKIASKGKRLPPKSSRHLYDFIIQKERVRLQ
;
A
#
# COMPACT_ATOMS: atom_id res chain seq x y z
N MET A 1 25.33 10.81 -0.20
CA MET A 1 24.31 9.78 -0.48
C MET A 1 24.98 8.73 -1.36
N THR A 2 25.21 7.52 -0.86
CA THR A 2 25.72 6.42 -1.68
C THR A 2 24.58 5.93 -2.58
N ALA A 3 24.86 5.72 -3.87
CA ALA A 3 23.91 5.08 -4.77
C ALA A 3 23.47 3.75 -4.13
N ALA A 4 22.17 3.48 -4.11
CA ALA A 4 21.71 2.14 -3.77
C ALA A 4 21.97 1.21 -4.96
N ASP A 5 22.21 -0.07 -4.68
CA ASP A 5 22.17 -1.12 -5.70
C ASP A 5 20.73 -1.22 -6.20
N ILE A 6 20.39 -0.42 -7.20
CA ILE A 6 19.11 -0.46 -7.90
C ILE A 6 19.39 -0.89 -9.32
N THR A 7 18.78 -1.99 -9.73
CA THR A 7 18.87 -2.47 -11.11
C THR A 7 17.53 -2.28 -11.80
N LEU A 8 17.53 -1.69 -12.99
CA LEU A 8 16.36 -1.65 -13.85
C LEU A 8 16.27 -2.95 -14.65
N ASP A 9 15.19 -3.69 -14.51
CA ASP A 9 14.93 -4.93 -15.24
C ASP A 9 13.50 -4.95 -15.83
N TYR A 10 13.21 -5.87 -16.75
CA TYR A 10 11.89 -6.13 -17.29
C TYR A 10 11.38 -7.49 -16.84
N VAL A 11 10.38 -7.46 -15.96
CA VAL A 11 9.82 -8.66 -15.33
C VAL A 11 8.42 -8.95 -15.83
N ASP A 12 7.98 -10.21 -15.75
CA ASP A 12 6.57 -10.55 -15.98
C ASP A 12 5.73 -10.08 -14.79
N PRO A 13 4.77 -9.16 -14.98
CA PRO A 13 3.99 -8.62 -13.86
C PRO A 13 3.16 -9.68 -13.13
N ARG A 14 2.89 -10.84 -13.75
CA ARG A 14 2.12 -11.92 -13.13
C ARG A 14 2.93 -12.74 -12.12
N ASP A 15 4.25 -12.77 -12.27
CA ASP A 15 5.14 -13.47 -11.34
C ASP A 15 5.36 -12.68 -10.05
N LEU A 16 4.98 -11.40 -10.06
CA LEU A 16 5.10 -10.50 -8.92
C LEU A 16 3.99 -10.69 -7.88
N LYS A 17 4.37 -10.53 -6.61
CA LYS A 17 3.52 -10.75 -5.44
C LYS A 17 3.10 -9.41 -4.82
N PRO A 18 1.91 -8.88 -5.14
CA PRO A 18 1.39 -7.68 -4.48
C PRO A 18 0.95 -7.97 -3.04
N HIS A 19 1.28 -7.07 -2.11
CA HIS A 19 0.79 -7.11 -0.72
C HIS A 19 -0.36 -6.17 -0.42
N GLU A 20 -0.76 -5.30 -1.36
CA GLU A 20 -1.90 -4.40 -1.22
C GLU A 20 -2.91 -4.58 -2.34
N ASP A 21 -4.17 -4.31 -2.01
CA ASP A 21 -5.23 -4.14 -2.98
C ASP A 21 -5.13 -2.79 -3.68
N ILE A 22 -5.77 -2.76 -4.84
CA ILE A 22 -5.81 -1.60 -5.73
C ILE A 22 -7.14 -0.87 -5.62
N LEU A 23 -7.11 0.39 -6.03
CA LEU A 23 -8.28 1.24 -6.11
C LEU A 23 -8.71 1.30 -7.58
N ARG A 24 -9.88 0.75 -7.90
CA ARG A 24 -10.36 0.62 -9.28
C ARG A 24 -10.38 1.95 -10.03
N ASN A 25 -10.81 3.03 -9.37
CA ASN A 25 -10.84 4.36 -9.97
C ASN A 25 -9.45 4.86 -10.39
N LYS A 26 -8.37 4.46 -9.70
CA LYS A 26 -7.00 4.83 -10.08
C LYS A 26 -6.44 4.02 -11.25
N ILE A 27 -7.02 2.85 -11.55
CA ILE A 27 -6.54 2.00 -12.64
C ILE A 27 -6.86 2.64 -13.98
N ASN A 28 -8.05 3.22 -14.14
CA ASN A 28 -8.48 3.81 -15.41
C ASN A 28 -7.53 4.93 -15.88
N ASP A 29 -7.18 5.87 -14.99
CA ASP A 29 -6.23 6.94 -15.29
C ASP A 29 -4.85 6.38 -15.67
N THR A 30 -4.43 5.32 -14.98
CA THR A 30 -3.16 4.63 -15.27
C THR A 30 -3.19 3.99 -16.66
N ILE A 31 -4.29 3.31 -17.01
CA ILE A 31 -4.48 2.69 -18.33
C ILE A 31 -4.46 3.73 -19.44
N ILE A 32 -5.19 4.84 -19.29
CA ILE A 32 -5.23 5.93 -20.27
C ILE A 32 -3.81 6.47 -20.48
N SER A 33 -3.13 6.81 -19.39
CA SER A 33 -1.77 7.34 -19.45
C SER A 33 -0.78 6.38 -20.14
N ILE A 34 -0.89 5.08 -19.87
CA ILE A 34 -0.05 4.06 -20.52
C ILE A 34 -0.36 3.98 -22.02
N ARG A 35 -1.63 4.01 -22.42
CA ARG A 35 -2.03 3.92 -23.83
C ARG A 35 -1.48 5.07 -24.66
N GLU A 36 -1.50 6.29 -24.11
CA GLU A 36 -1.03 7.51 -24.76
C GLU A 36 0.50 7.57 -24.83
N THR A 37 1.18 7.26 -23.71
CA THR A 37 2.63 7.47 -23.60
C THR A 37 3.47 6.25 -23.94
N LYS A 38 2.86 5.06 -24.03
CA LYS A 38 3.51 3.75 -24.20
C LYS A 38 4.68 3.52 -23.23
N SER A 39 4.57 4.09 -22.03
CA SER A 39 5.62 4.09 -21.02
C SER A 39 5.02 4.17 -19.62
N VAL A 40 5.79 3.70 -18.64
CA VAL A 40 5.44 3.77 -17.21
C VAL A 40 6.64 4.25 -16.41
N ILE A 41 6.40 4.90 -15.29
CA ILE A 41 7.43 4.95 -14.25
C ILE A 41 7.64 3.49 -13.80
N PRO A 42 8.89 2.98 -13.68
CA PRO A 42 9.12 1.61 -13.24
C PRO A 42 8.51 1.33 -11.87
N ILE A 43 7.97 0.12 -11.69
CA ILE A 43 7.52 -0.35 -10.38
C ILE A 43 8.73 -0.67 -9.49
N ILE A 44 8.54 -0.75 -8.18
CA ILE A 44 9.63 -1.12 -7.26
C ILE A 44 9.35 -2.53 -6.77
N VAL A 45 10.32 -3.42 -6.95
CA VAL A 45 10.17 -4.85 -6.67
C VAL A 45 11.33 -5.32 -5.81
N ASP A 46 11.02 -6.19 -4.85
CA ASP A 46 12.03 -6.91 -4.10
C ASP A 46 12.68 -7.99 -4.98
N GLU A 47 14.00 -7.96 -5.10
CA GLU A 47 14.73 -8.89 -5.97
C GLU A 47 14.67 -10.35 -5.48
N ASP A 48 14.57 -10.57 -4.17
CA ASP A 48 14.56 -11.92 -3.59
C ASP A 48 13.16 -12.55 -3.60
N SER A 49 12.14 -11.80 -3.17
CA SER A 49 10.80 -12.35 -2.97
C SER A 49 9.82 -12.10 -4.12
N TYR A 50 10.18 -11.21 -5.06
CA TYR A 50 9.31 -10.63 -6.09
C TYR A 50 8.10 -9.88 -5.52
N LEU A 51 8.21 -9.39 -4.28
CA LEU A 51 7.22 -8.51 -3.66
C LEU A 51 7.12 -7.20 -4.44
N VAL A 52 5.89 -6.77 -4.76
CA VAL A 52 5.65 -5.43 -5.30
C VAL A 52 5.69 -4.44 -4.14
N ILE A 53 6.76 -3.68 -4.03
CA ILE A 53 6.94 -2.68 -2.96
C ILE A 53 6.13 -1.43 -3.27
N ASP A 54 6.22 -0.94 -4.51
CA ASP A 54 5.42 0.19 -5.01
C ASP A 54 4.98 -0.06 -6.46
N GLY A 55 3.78 0.43 -6.81
CA GLY A 55 3.28 0.42 -8.18
C GLY A 55 2.22 -0.64 -8.45
N HIS A 56 1.45 -1.06 -7.45
CA HIS A 56 0.38 -2.06 -7.57
C HIS A 56 -0.64 -1.72 -8.67
N HIS A 57 -1.07 -0.46 -8.79
CA HIS A 57 -1.97 -0.04 -9.88
C HIS A 57 -1.30 -0.13 -11.26
N ARG A 58 0.00 0.19 -11.36
CA ARG A 58 0.77 0.09 -12.61
C ARG A 58 0.92 -1.36 -13.05
N ARG A 59 1.29 -2.25 -12.12
CA ARG A 59 1.31 -3.70 -12.35
C ARG A 59 -0.03 -4.18 -12.90
N GLU A 60 -1.14 -3.84 -12.24
CA GLU A 60 -2.46 -4.30 -12.69
C GLU A 60 -2.84 -3.74 -14.06
N ALA A 61 -2.62 -2.44 -14.29
CA ALA A 61 -2.93 -1.81 -15.57
C ALA A 61 -2.17 -2.46 -16.73
N ILE A 62 -0.90 -2.81 -16.54
CA ILE A 62 -0.08 -3.51 -17.54
C ILE A 62 -0.66 -4.90 -17.85
N ILE A 63 -1.07 -5.66 -16.83
CA ILE A 63 -1.72 -6.97 -17.03
C ILE A 63 -3.02 -6.80 -17.82
N MET A 64 -3.86 -5.84 -17.46
CA MET A 64 -5.12 -5.56 -18.16
C MET A 64 -4.91 -5.12 -19.61
N LEU A 65 -3.77 -4.49 -19.91
CA LEU A 65 -3.40 -4.08 -21.27
C LEU A 65 -2.72 -5.18 -22.08
N GLY A 66 -2.49 -6.36 -21.50
CA GLY A 66 -1.95 -7.53 -22.20
C GLY A 66 -0.42 -7.56 -22.34
N TYR A 67 0.29 -6.61 -21.74
CA TYR A 67 1.75 -6.61 -21.74
C TYR A 67 2.29 -7.80 -20.93
N ARG A 68 3.35 -8.46 -21.42
CA ARG A 68 4.03 -9.54 -20.69
C ARG A 68 5.25 -9.06 -19.91
N LYS A 69 5.67 -7.81 -20.08
CA LYS A 69 6.83 -7.24 -19.39
C LYS A 69 6.50 -5.85 -18.84
N ILE A 70 7.04 -5.54 -17.67
CA ILE A 70 7.00 -4.21 -17.05
C ILE A 70 8.39 -3.84 -16.55
N PRO A 71 8.87 -2.60 -16.78
CA PRO A 71 10.10 -2.15 -16.16
C PRO A 71 9.95 -2.07 -14.64
N ALA A 72 10.92 -2.62 -13.92
CA ALA A 72 10.96 -2.66 -12.47
C ALA A 72 12.35 -2.25 -11.95
N TYR A 73 12.37 -1.42 -10.92
CA TYR A 73 13.55 -1.22 -10.09
C TYR A 73 13.63 -2.35 -9.07
N MET A 74 14.61 -3.22 -9.27
CA MET A 74 14.95 -4.32 -8.39
C MET A 74 15.78 -3.78 -7.23
N ILE A 75 15.31 -4.02 -5.99
CA ILE A 75 15.99 -3.61 -4.76
C ILE A 75 15.93 -4.72 -3.73
N ARG A 76 16.80 -4.67 -2.72
CA ARG A 76 16.75 -5.56 -1.54
C ARG A 76 15.80 -5.03 -0.48
N TYR A 77 14.59 -5.57 -0.39
CA TYR A 77 13.55 -5.08 0.52
C TYR A 77 13.96 -5.14 1.98
N LEU A 78 14.66 -6.18 2.39
CA LEU A 78 15.13 -6.35 3.77
C LEU A 78 16.31 -5.45 4.13
N SER A 79 16.90 -4.73 3.18
CA SER A 79 17.93 -3.73 3.45
C SER A 79 17.46 -2.70 4.49
N PRO A 80 18.29 -2.33 5.49
CA PRO A 80 17.94 -1.30 6.48
C PRO A 80 17.66 0.08 5.85
N ARG A 81 18.06 0.25 4.58
CA ARG A 81 17.84 1.42 3.75
C ARG A 81 16.38 1.62 3.29
N VAL A 82 15.58 0.55 3.37
CA VAL A 82 14.13 0.57 3.11
C VAL A 82 13.42 0.54 4.46
N ASN A 83 12.52 1.48 4.71
CA ASN A 83 11.73 1.53 5.94
C ASN A 83 10.26 1.41 5.61
N VAL A 84 9.50 0.76 6.51
CA VAL A 84 8.04 0.65 6.40
C VAL A 84 7.45 1.47 7.52
N GLU A 85 6.65 2.45 7.12
CA GLU A 85 5.83 3.23 8.02
C GLU A 85 4.34 2.98 7.76
N ILE A 86 3.51 3.59 8.60
CA ILE A 86 2.06 3.50 8.53
C ILE A 86 1.44 4.78 8.00
N TRP A 87 0.23 4.67 7.48
CA TRP A 87 -0.62 5.82 7.20
C TRP A 87 -1.73 5.94 8.25
N TYR A 88 -1.78 7.06 8.95
CA TYR A 88 -2.93 7.41 9.78
C TYR A 88 -4.12 7.75 8.88
N ARG A 89 -5.33 7.49 9.39
CA ARG A 89 -6.58 7.94 8.77
C ARG A 89 -6.98 9.24 9.45
N ARG A 90 -6.71 10.37 8.81
CA ARG A 90 -7.08 11.69 9.33
C ARG A 90 -8.49 12.05 8.87
N PHE A 91 -9.31 12.51 9.82
CA PHE A 91 -10.69 12.95 9.61
C PHE A 91 -11.12 13.85 10.77
N SER A 92 -12.22 14.58 10.59
CA SER A 92 -12.81 15.40 11.65
C SER A 92 -13.51 14.53 12.70
N LEU A 93 -13.02 14.58 13.95
CA LEU A 93 -13.53 13.78 15.06
C LEU A 93 -14.73 14.46 15.74
N THR A 94 -15.84 14.55 15.02
CA THR A 94 -17.10 15.09 15.56
C THR A 94 -17.70 14.16 16.63
N LYS A 95 -18.69 14.65 17.40
CA LYS A 95 -19.40 13.83 18.40
C LYS A 95 -20.02 12.56 17.79
N ALA A 96 -20.60 12.67 16.59
CA ALA A 96 -21.20 11.54 15.90
C ALA A 96 -20.14 10.51 15.45
N VAL A 97 -19.01 10.97 14.90
CA VAL A 97 -17.90 10.08 14.52
C VAL A 97 -17.32 9.39 15.74
N ARG A 98 -17.15 10.12 16.86
CA ARG A 98 -16.68 9.55 18.13
C ARG A 98 -17.64 8.46 18.64
N ALA A 99 -18.94 8.72 18.66
CA ALA A 99 -19.93 7.74 19.08
C ALA A 99 -19.92 6.49 18.19
N PHE A 100 -19.75 6.67 16.87
CA PHE A 100 -19.59 5.55 15.94
C PHE A 100 -18.31 4.74 16.21
N LEU A 101 -17.17 5.40 16.45
CA LEU A 101 -15.92 4.71 16.74
C LEU A 101 -15.99 3.95 18.08
N GLN A 102 -16.70 4.48 19.07
CA GLN A 102 -16.97 3.80 20.34
C GLN A 102 -17.87 2.56 20.14
N SER A 103 -18.87 2.63 19.26
CA SER A 103 -19.75 1.47 19.01
C SER A 103 -19.06 0.31 18.29
N VAL A 104 -17.91 0.57 17.64
CA VAL A 104 -17.08 -0.46 16.99
C VAL A 104 -15.80 -0.78 17.78
N GLU A 105 -15.69 -0.26 19.01
CA GLU A 105 -14.64 -0.61 19.95
C GLU A 105 -14.65 -2.12 20.21
N SER A 106 -13.46 -2.70 20.40
CA SER A 106 -13.33 -4.15 20.48
C SER A 106 -12.01 -4.56 21.09
N ASP A 107 -12.00 -5.75 21.70
CA ASP A 107 -10.81 -6.36 22.27
C ASP A 107 -10.03 -7.20 21.25
N GLY A 108 -8.76 -7.48 21.58
CA GLY A 108 -7.86 -8.26 20.74
C GLY A 108 -6.38 -7.96 20.99
N GLY A 109 -5.52 -8.78 20.39
CA GLY A 109 -4.06 -8.65 20.53
C GLY A 109 -3.45 -7.54 19.68
N VAL A 110 -4.13 -7.10 18.61
CA VAL A 110 -3.62 -6.09 17.68
C VAL A 110 -4.66 -5.00 17.46
N CYS A 111 -4.28 -3.75 17.73
CA CYS A 111 -5.22 -2.63 17.78
C CYS A 111 -4.85 -1.48 16.87
N ALA A 112 -5.87 -0.84 16.33
CA ALA A 112 -5.81 0.53 15.85
C ALA A 112 -6.39 1.47 16.93
N THR A 113 -5.87 2.67 17.04
CA THR A 113 -6.17 3.56 18.17
C THR A 113 -6.37 5.00 17.73
N ILE A 114 -7.34 5.67 18.35
CA ILE A 114 -7.51 7.12 18.27
C ILE A 114 -7.96 7.64 19.63
N GLU A 115 -7.19 8.57 20.20
CA GLU A 115 -7.36 8.99 21.59
C GLU A 115 -7.41 7.78 22.55
N LYS A 116 -8.57 7.53 23.20
CA LYS A 116 -8.78 6.42 24.13
C LYS A 116 -9.48 5.20 23.50
N ILE A 117 -9.96 5.33 22.25
CA ILE A 117 -10.76 4.29 21.57
C ILE A 117 -9.82 3.26 20.95
N ARG A 118 -10.10 1.97 21.19
CA ARG A 118 -9.30 0.84 20.67
C ARG A 118 -10.13 -0.08 19.77
N ILE A 119 -9.74 -0.19 18.51
CA ILE A 119 -10.35 -1.09 17.54
C ILE A 119 -9.39 -2.25 17.30
N CYS A 120 -9.66 -3.39 17.93
CA CYS A 120 -8.75 -4.52 17.95
C CYS A 120 -9.28 -5.73 17.16
N SER A 121 -8.35 -6.63 16.82
CA SER A 121 -8.57 -7.93 16.18
C SER A 121 -7.45 -8.90 16.55
N ASN A 122 -7.47 -10.13 16.01
CA ASN A 122 -6.50 -11.17 16.38
C ASN A 122 -5.18 -11.07 15.59
N SER A 123 -5.14 -10.31 14.50
CA SER A 123 -3.95 -10.17 13.67
C SER A 123 -3.87 -8.80 13.00
N VAL A 124 -2.67 -8.38 12.61
CA VAL A 124 -2.45 -7.15 11.82
C VAL A 124 -3.30 -7.15 10.56
N PHE A 125 -3.37 -8.28 9.85
CA PHE A 125 -4.17 -8.42 8.64
C PHE A 125 -5.66 -8.12 8.90
N GLU A 126 -6.26 -8.71 9.93
CA GLU A 126 -7.65 -8.47 10.30
C GLU A 126 -7.88 -7.03 10.74
N THR A 127 -6.99 -6.46 11.56
CA THR A 127 -7.12 -5.09 12.05
C THR A 127 -7.10 -4.09 10.89
N TYR A 128 -6.25 -4.29 9.89
CA TYR A 128 -6.22 -3.44 8.69
C TYR A 128 -7.52 -3.53 7.88
N TRP A 129 -8.08 -4.73 7.69
CA TRP A 129 -9.37 -4.88 7.00
C TRP A 129 -10.54 -4.32 7.79
N LYS A 130 -10.52 -4.44 9.12
CA LYS A 130 -11.49 -3.78 10.00
C LYS A 130 -11.42 -2.25 9.89
N LEU A 131 -10.20 -1.71 9.81
CA LEU A 131 -9.99 -0.28 9.56
C LEU A 131 -10.51 0.18 8.21
N GLU A 132 -10.28 -0.60 7.15
CA GLU A 132 -10.83 -0.29 5.83
C GLU A 132 -12.35 -0.28 5.85
N TRP A 133 -12.98 -1.24 6.54
CA TRP A 133 -14.44 -1.24 6.70
C TRP A 133 -14.95 0.02 7.43
N ILE A 134 -14.29 0.43 8.51
CA ILE A 134 -14.60 1.68 9.23
C ILE A 134 -14.45 2.89 8.31
N GLU A 135 -13.35 2.97 7.56
CA GLU A 135 -13.11 4.04 6.60
C GLU A 135 -14.25 4.13 5.57
N GLN A 136 -14.71 2.99 5.04
CA GLN A 136 -15.80 2.96 4.08
C GLN A 136 -17.14 3.37 4.69
N MET A 137 -17.42 3.01 5.95
CA MET A 137 -18.62 3.47 6.66
C MET A 137 -18.59 4.98 6.86
N LEU A 138 -17.47 5.53 7.33
CA LEU A 138 -17.30 6.97 7.51
C LEU A 138 -17.43 7.73 6.17
N ARG A 139 -16.86 7.21 5.07
CA ARG A 139 -17.03 7.80 3.74
C ARG A 139 -18.49 7.82 3.30
N LYS A 140 -19.26 6.75 3.56
CA LYS A 140 -20.71 6.70 3.27
C LYS A 140 -21.51 7.73 4.06
N LEU A 141 -21.04 8.09 5.26
CA LEU A 141 -21.61 9.16 6.08
C LEU A 141 -21.14 10.57 5.65
N GLY A 142 -20.44 10.69 4.52
CA GLY A 142 -19.94 11.97 4.00
C GLY A 142 -18.68 12.49 4.70
N ILE A 143 -18.01 11.67 5.51
CA ILE A 143 -16.78 12.07 6.20
C ILE A 143 -15.60 11.92 5.24
N SER A 144 -14.89 13.03 5.01
CA SER A 144 -13.64 13.02 4.27
C SER A 144 -12.52 12.40 5.12
N ILE A 145 -11.78 11.48 4.51
CA ILE A 145 -10.66 10.78 5.13
C ILE A 145 -9.45 10.88 4.22
N ASP A 146 -8.36 11.41 4.77
CA ASP A 146 -7.07 11.50 4.12
C ASP A 146 -6.01 10.62 4.80
N ARG A 147 -5.00 10.22 4.02
CA ARG A 147 -3.85 9.46 4.52
C ARG A 147 -2.85 10.48 5.05
N ASN A 148 -2.51 10.38 6.33
CA ASN A 148 -1.61 11.31 7.01
C ASN A 148 -0.43 10.56 7.65
N PRO A 149 0.80 11.09 7.62
CA PRO A 149 1.97 10.40 8.19
C PRO A 149 2.04 10.43 9.73
N ALA A 150 1.27 11.27 10.41
CA ALA A 150 1.43 11.51 11.86
C ALA A 150 0.12 11.52 12.67
N GLU A 151 -1.00 11.92 12.09
CA GLU A 151 -2.21 12.27 12.83
C GLU A 151 -3.46 11.51 12.37
N GLY A 152 -4.33 11.17 13.34
CA GLY A 152 -5.64 10.56 13.12
C GLY A 152 -5.75 9.17 13.74
N LEU A 153 -6.61 8.32 13.16
CA LEU A 153 -6.74 6.93 13.58
C LEU A 153 -5.49 6.16 13.17
N ARG A 154 -4.71 5.78 14.19
CA ARG A 154 -3.43 5.09 14.08
C ARG A 154 -3.66 3.60 13.84
N PRO A 155 -3.26 3.02 12.69
CA PRO A 155 -3.25 1.57 12.52
C PRO A 155 -2.15 0.91 13.37
N PRO A 156 -2.22 -0.41 13.58
CA PRO A 156 -1.09 -1.15 14.16
C PRO A 156 0.15 -0.99 13.28
N SER A 157 1.34 -1.09 13.89
CA SER A 157 2.61 -1.08 13.14
C SER A 157 2.65 -2.22 12.13
N LEU A 158 3.33 -1.98 11.02
CA LEU A 158 3.51 -2.95 9.95
C LEU A 158 5.01 -3.11 9.69
N ASP A 159 5.52 -4.31 9.90
CA ASP A 159 6.90 -4.67 9.61
C ASP A 159 7.02 -5.37 8.24
N LYS A 160 8.26 -5.49 7.77
CA LYS A 160 8.57 -6.11 6.47
C LYS A 160 8.23 -7.60 6.47
N GLU A 161 8.44 -8.30 7.58
CA GLU A 161 8.22 -9.75 7.68
C GLU A 161 6.73 -10.10 7.54
N ILE A 162 5.85 -9.32 8.16
CA ILE A 162 4.40 -9.43 8.04
C ILE A 162 3.98 -9.17 6.59
N ILE A 163 4.52 -8.14 5.94
CA ILE A 163 4.24 -7.84 4.53
C ILE A 163 4.63 -9.03 3.62
N LEU A 164 5.86 -9.54 3.79
CA LEU A 164 6.34 -10.71 3.04
C LEU A 164 5.47 -11.95 3.30
N LYS A 165 5.07 -12.19 4.55
CA LYS A 165 4.18 -13.30 4.94
C LYS A 165 2.78 -13.17 4.37
N ILE A 166 2.25 -11.95 4.24
CA ILE A 166 0.94 -11.70 3.62
C ILE A 166 1.03 -11.98 2.11
N ALA A 167 2.03 -11.40 1.43
CA ALA A 167 2.22 -11.54 0.00
C ALA A 167 2.50 -12.99 -0.44
N SER A 168 3.35 -13.71 0.31
CA SER A 168 3.67 -15.12 0.03
C SER A 168 2.47 -16.06 0.14
N LYS A 169 1.45 -15.69 0.93
CA LYS A 169 0.17 -16.41 1.03
C LYS A 169 -0.85 -15.99 -0.03
N GLY A 170 -0.47 -15.13 -0.98
CA GLY A 170 -1.37 -14.56 -1.98
C GLY A 170 -2.44 -13.62 -1.39
N LYS A 171 -2.29 -13.20 -0.13
CA LYS A 171 -3.21 -12.27 0.54
C LYS A 171 -2.77 -10.84 0.31
N ARG A 172 -3.71 -9.91 0.49
CA ARG A 172 -3.49 -8.46 0.30
C ARG A 172 -4.11 -7.67 1.45
N LEU A 173 -3.38 -6.65 1.89
CA LEU A 173 -3.88 -5.60 2.76
C LEU A 173 -4.76 -4.63 1.96
N PRO A 174 -5.59 -3.82 2.62
CA PRO A 174 -6.31 -2.74 1.97
C PRO A 174 -5.38 -1.75 1.24
N PRO A 175 -5.89 -0.97 0.28
CA PRO A 175 -5.08 0.01 -0.43
C PRO A 175 -4.43 1.05 0.50
N LYS A 176 -3.15 1.37 0.23
CA LYS A 176 -2.37 2.36 0.99
C LYS A 176 -2.27 1.97 2.47
N SER A 177 -1.88 0.73 2.74
CA SER A 177 -1.68 0.21 4.10
C SER A 177 -0.27 0.44 4.63
N SER A 178 0.71 0.41 3.72
CA SER A 178 2.14 0.59 3.96
C SER A 178 2.64 1.91 3.36
N ARG A 179 3.63 2.52 4.03
CA ARG A 179 4.33 3.71 3.57
C ARG A 179 5.81 3.39 3.49
N HIS A 180 6.28 3.02 2.31
CA HIS A 180 7.70 2.75 2.11
C HIS A 180 8.51 4.03 2.01
N LEU A 181 9.57 4.09 2.79
CA LEU A 181 10.57 5.14 2.77
C LEU A 181 11.92 4.57 2.37
N TYR A 182 12.69 5.36 1.63
CA TYR A 182 13.98 4.98 1.10
C TYR A 182 15.00 6.02 1.53
N ASP A 183 16.16 5.60 2.03
CA ASP A 183 17.30 6.50 2.28
C ASP A 183 18.16 6.74 1.02
N PHE A 184 17.64 6.34 -0.13
CA PHE A 184 18.22 6.47 -1.45
C PHE A 184 17.21 7.03 -2.46
N ILE A 185 17.73 7.57 -3.55
CA ILE A 185 16.92 8.17 -4.60
C ILE A 185 16.43 7.08 -5.55
N ILE A 186 15.12 7.03 -5.76
CA ILE A 186 14.49 6.23 -6.80
C ILE A 186 14.09 7.17 -7.93
N GLN A 187 14.66 6.90 -9.09
CA GLN A 187 14.44 7.62 -10.33
C GLN A 187 12.96 7.54 -10.74
N LYS A 188 12.36 8.67 -11.13
CA LYS A 188 10.90 8.77 -11.41
C LYS A 188 10.57 9.00 -12.89
N GLU A 189 11.54 8.77 -13.76
CA GLU A 189 11.40 8.87 -15.20
C GLU A 189 10.54 7.74 -15.74
N ARG A 190 9.80 8.04 -16.83
CA ARG A 190 9.07 7.02 -17.57
C ARG A 190 10.03 6.21 -18.42
N VAL A 191 9.84 4.89 -18.38
CA VAL A 191 10.54 3.91 -19.21
C VAL A 191 9.53 3.31 -20.19
N ARG A 192 9.93 3.16 -21.46
CA ARG A 192 9.06 2.59 -22.50
C ARG A 192 8.70 1.14 -22.17
N LEU A 193 7.48 0.76 -22.53
CA LEU A 193 7.07 -0.64 -22.45
C LEU A 193 7.66 -1.43 -23.63
N GLN A 194 7.98 -2.69 -23.39
CA GLN A 194 8.45 -3.68 -24.37
C GLN A 194 7.35 -4.68 -24.71
#